data_AF-X6LPR8-F1
#
_entry.id   AF-X6LPR8-F1
#
_cell.length_a   1.000
_cell.length_b   1.000
_cell.length_c   1.000
_cell.angle_alpha   90.00
_cell.angle_beta   90.00
_cell.angle_gamma   90.00
#
_symmetry.space_group_name_H-M   'P 1'
#
loop_
_entity.id
_entity.type
_entity.pdbx_description
1 polymer ?
#
loop_
_entity_poly.entity_id
_entity_poly.type
_entity_poly.pdbx_seq_one_letter_code
_entity_poly.pdbx_strand_id
1 'polypeptide(L)'
;KGNLGPHSSDEKNKEDSINLADFEQIISDVQVPCCSQCFVQYHRSVCPECGYEYCNQCREKYHQVLVNSSDVCREFQLEADPNRKKLDQEQMRLTRDYISKQDWSRCPGCKAIVQKTEGCNHMTHGNCAHPSESESNETHFCYCCGDVLTGSSHNMESDGTTLHFPDGVFKNCRKADGTAKKHENILTEQFDTETDKITTEPSPRGRKSGNCCQM
;
A
#
# COMPACT_ATOMS: atom_id res chain seq x y z
N LYS A 1 -3.49 40.93 -54.38
CA LYS A 1 -3.93 41.18 -52.98
C LYS A 1 -4.54 39.87 -52.47
N GLY A 2 -4.04 39.12 -51.50
CA GLY A 2 -2.81 39.10 -50.69
C GLY A 2 -2.45 37.62 -50.49
N ASN A 3 -1.19 37.26 -50.67
CA ASN A 3 -0.17 37.04 -49.63
C ASN A 3 -0.31 35.68 -48.92
N LEU A 4 0.43 34.71 -49.46
CA LEU A 4 0.85 33.48 -48.80
C LEU A 4 1.88 33.85 -47.73
N GLY A 5 1.59 33.55 -46.47
CA GLY A 5 2.58 33.57 -45.39
C GLY A 5 3.12 32.16 -45.14
N PRO A 6 4.44 31.96 -45.08
CA PRO A 6 5.01 30.72 -44.56
C PRO A 6 5.20 30.87 -43.04
N HIS A 7 4.65 29.93 -42.26
CA HIS A 7 5.08 29.73 -40.88
C HIS A 7 6.00 28.51 -40.83
N SER A 8 7.30 28.79 -40.88
CA SER A 8 8.32 28.02 -40.16
C SER A 8 8.12 28.29 -38.66
N SER A 9 8.60 27.52 -37.68
CA SER A 9 9.68 26.54 -37.60
C SER A 9 9.64 25.99 -36.16
N ASP A 10 10.03 24.72 -36.02
CA ASP A 10 10.80 24.19 -34.88
C ASP A 10 10.19 24.23 -33.46
N GLU A 11 9.27 23.30 -33.17
CA GLU A 11 9.20 22.71 -31.83
C GLU A 11 10.14 21.51 -31.79
N LYS A 12 11.37 21.74 -31.31
CA LYS A 12 12.31 20.67 -30.98
C LYS A 12 11.75 19.87 -29.80
N ASN A 13 11.19 18.69 -30.09
CA ASN A 13 10.99 17.65 -29.10
C ASN A 13 12.34 17.32 -28.46
N LYS A 14 12.53 17.78 -27.22
CA LYS A 14 13.66 17.41 -26.39
C LYS A 14 13.30 16.05 -25.80
N GLU A 15 13.72 14.99 -26.48
CA GLU A 15 13.71 13.66 -25.90
C GLU A 15 14.63 13.71 -24.67
N ASP A 16 14.01 13.75 -23.49
CA ASP A 16 14.72 13.63 -22.22
C ASP A 16 15.26 12.21 -22.13
N SER A 17 16.46 12.01 -22.68
CA SER A 17 17.19 10.75 -22.62
C SER A 17 17.58 10.50 -21.16
N ILE A 18 16.85 9.59 -20.50
CA ILE A 18 17.17 9.13 -19.15
C ILE A 18 18.55 8.45 -19.19
N ASN A 19 19.47 8.88 -18.33
CA ASN A 19 20.84 8.36 -18.28
C ASN A 19 20.86 6.99 -17.59
N LEU A 20 21.76 6.09 -18.00
CA LEU A 20 21.98 4.78 -17.38
C LEU A 20 22.30 4.87 -15.86
N ALA A 21 22.77 6.03 -15.38
CA ALA A 21 22.97 6.29 -13.94
C ALA A 21 21.65 6.55 -13.18
N ASP A 22 20.69 7.25 -13.80
CA ASP A 22 19.36 7.47 -13.21
C ASP A 22 18.59 6.14 -13.13
N PHE A 23 18.94 5.20 -14.00
CA PHE A 23 18.37 3.87 -14.11
C PHE A 23 18.76 2.92 -12.95
N GLU A 24 20.03 2.90 -12.53
CA GLU A 24 20.44 2.14 -11.34
C GLU A 24 19.77 2.68 -10.06
N GLN A 25 19.55 3.99 -10.01
CA GLN A 25 18.85 4.64 -8.91
C GLN A 25 17.36 4.24 -8.87
N ILE A 26 16.67 4.15 -10.01
CA ILE A 26 15.26 3.69 -10.06
C ILE A 26 15.13 2.25 -9.55
N ILE A 27 16.01 1.32 -9.95
CA ILE A 27 15.98 -0.06 -9.45
C ILE A 27 16.22 -0.11 -7.93
N SER A 28 17.16 0.71 -7.45
CA SER A 28 17.45 0.86 -6.02
C SER A 28 16.24 1.42 -5.24
N ASP A 29 15.56 2.42 -5.81
CA ASP A 29 14.45 3.14 -5.17
C ASP A 29 13.14 2.36 -5.18
N VAL A 30 12.96 1.42 -6.11
CA VAL A 30 11.77 0.53 -6.17
C VAL A 30 11.88 -0.61 -5.15
N GLN A 31 12.99 -0.74 -4.41
CA GLN A 31 13.23 -1.83 -3.45
C GLN A 31 12.81 -3.19 -4.02
N VAL A 32 13.27 -3.50 -5.23
CA VAL A 32 12.93 -4.76 -5.88
C VAL A 32 13.56 -5.89 -5.04
N PRO A 33 12.77 -6.82 -4.45
CA PRO A 33 13.31 -7.87 -3.58
C PRO A 33 14.05 -8.98 -4.36
N CYS A 34 14.30 -8.79 -5.65
CA CYS A 34 14.88 -9.77 -6.57
C CYS A 34 15.86 -9.10 -7.55
N CYS A 35 16.65 -9.90 -8.28
CA CYS A 35 17.61 -9.37 -9.25
C CYS A 35 16.93 -8.78 -10.49
N SER A 36 17.66 -7.98 -11.27
CA SER A 36 17.15 -7.34 -12.51
C SER A 36 16.54 -8.34 -13.50
N GLN A 37 17.07 -9.55 -13.58
CA GLN A 37 16.54 -10.58 -14.48
C GLN A 37 15.21 -11.16 -13.98
N CYS A 38 15.07 -11.41 -12.67
CA CYS A 38 13.79 -11.81 -12.07
C CYS A 38 12.74 -10.71 -12.20
N PHE A 39 13.15 -9.44 -12.06
CA PHE A 39 12.28 -8.29 -12.27
C PHE A 39 11.74 -8.21 -13.71
N VAL A 40 12.62 -8.36 -14.71
CA VAL A 40 12.25 -8.38 -16.13
C VAL A 40 11.29 -9.55 -16.42
N GLN A 41 11.56 -10.73 -15.85
CA GLN A 41 10.67 -11.89 -15.99
C GLN A 41 9.31 -11.70 -15.33
N TYR A 42 9.25 -11.07 -14.15
CA TYR A 42 7.99 -10.78 -13.48
C TYR A 42 7.06 -9.93 -14.35
N HIS A 43 7.61 -8.94 -15.06
CA HIS A 43 6.84 -8.07 -15.94
C HIS A 43 6.53 -8.66 -17.33
N ARG A 44 7.11 -9.81 -17.66
CA ARG A 44 6.84 -10.55 -18.89
C ARG A 44 5.74 -11.58 -18.66
N SER A 45 4.57 -11.34 -19.22
CA SER A 45 3.47 -12.30 -19.21
C SER A 45 3.32 -12.97 -20.58
N VAL A 46 2.89 -14.23 -20.56
CA VAL A 46 2.67 -15.04 -21.77
C VAL A 46 1.23 -15.58 -21.73
N CYS A 47 0.47 -15.36 -22.80
CA CYS A 47 -0.86 -15.94 -22.93
C CYS A 47 -0.75 -17.48 -23.05
N PRO A 48 -1.42 -18.27 -22.20
CA PRO A 48 -1.31 -19.72 -22.23
C PRO A 48 -1.95 -20.36 -23.48
N GLU A 49 -2.86 -19.64 -24.15
CA GLU A 49 -3.58 -20.16 -25.32
C GLU A 49 -2.84 -19.93 -26.63
N CYS A 50 -2.27 -18.73 -26.82
CA CYS A 50 -1.65 -18.32 -28.08
C CYS A 50 -0.15 -18.02 -27.99
N GLY A 51 0.44 -18.08 -26.80
CA GLY A 51 1.86 -17.79 -26.57
C GLY A 51 2.22 -16.31 -26.74
N TYR A 52 1.24 -15.41 -26.91
CA TYR A 52 1.51 -13.98 -27.07
C TYR A 52 2.13 -13.40 -25.81
N GLU A 53 3.28 -12.74 -25.97
CA GLU A 53 4.01 -12.11 -24.88
C GLU A 53 3.62 -10.64 -24.75
N TYR A 54 3.28 -10.24 -23.53
CA TYR A 54 2.86 -8.87 -23.22
C TYR A 54 3.47 -8.38 -21.91
N CYS A 55 3.62 -7.07 -21.79
CA CYS A 55 4.00 -6.44 -20.52
C CYS A 55 2.80 -6.46 -19.59
N ASN A 56 2.95 -6.97 -18.37
CA ASN A 56 1.83 -7.04 -17.42
C ASN A 56 1.38 -5.67 -16.88
N GLN A 57 2.22 -4.64 -16.99
CA GLN A 57 1.89 -3.27 -16.56
C GLN A 57 1.03 -2.53 -17.59
N CYS A 58 1.53 -2.38 -18.83
CA CYS A 58 0.83 -1.61 -19.86
C CYS A 58 -0.07 -2.46 -20.78
N ARG A 59 0.02 -3.80 -20.71
CA ARG A 59 -0.72 -4.75 -21.56
C ARG A 59 -0.43 -4.69 -23.06
N GLU A 60 0.61 -3.96 -23.46
CA GLU A 60 1.12 -3.94 -24.83
C GLU A 60 2.05 -5.13 -25.12
N LYS A 61 2.43 -5.29 -26.39
CA LYS A 61 3.45 -6.26 -26.81
C LYS A 61 4.67 -6.14 -25.91
N TYR A 62 5.18 -7.28 -25.43
CA TYR A 62 6.26 -7.28 -24.45
C TYR A 62 7.48 -6.47 -24.94
N HIS A 63 7.94 -5.55 -24.08
CA HIS A 63 9.11 -4.70 -24.26
C HIS A 63 9.98 -4.76 -23.00
N GLN A 64 11.29 -4.60 -23.15
CA GLN A 64 12.22 -4.70 -22.03
C GLN A 64 12.14 -3.43 -21.16
N VAL A 65 11.65 -3.60 -19.93
CA VAL A 65 11.48 -2.51 -18.95
C VAL A 65 12.82 -1.81 -18.60
N LEU A 66 13.96 -2.43 -18.90
CA LEU A 66 15.24 -2.10 -18.28
C LEU A 66 16.43 -1.75 -19.22
N VAL A 67 16.39 -1.97 -20.53
CA VAL A 67 17.66 -2.03 -21.32
C VAL A 67 17.76 -0.99 -22.44
N ASN A 68 16.65 -0.47 -22.96
CA ASN A 68 16.67 0.53 -24.02
C ASN A 68 15.78 1.72 -23.65
N SER A 69 16.35 2.93 -23.69
CA SER A 69 15.62 4.20 -23.44
C SER A 69 14.43 4.42 -24.38
N SER A 70 14.43 3.79 -25.55
CA SER A 70 13.35 3.87 -26.54
C SER A 70 12.22 2.85 -26.37
N ASP A 71 12.40 1.83 -25.52
CA ASP A 71 11.42 0.74 -25.28
C ASP A 71 11.05 0.61 -23.79
N VAL A 72 11.29 1.65 -22.99
CA VAL A 72 10.89 1.68 -21.58
C VAL A 72 9.37 1.72 -21.50
N CYS A 73 8.81 0.88 -20.62
CA CYS A 73 7.39 0.90 -20.33
C CYS A 73 6.96 2.29 -19.84
N ARG A 74 6.12 2.99 -20.61
CA ARG A 74 5.61 4.32 -20.23
C ARG A 74 4.91 4.31 -18.88
N GLU A 75 4.11 3.28 -18.59
CA GLU A 75 3.43 3.15 -17.29
C GLU A 75 4.42 3.00 -16.13
N PHE A 76 5.53 2.28 -16.35
CA PHE A 76 6.58 2.14 -15.36
C PHE A 76 7.31 3.48 -15.10
N GLN A 77 7.54 4.28 -16.14
CA GLN A 77 8.08 5.64 -15.99
C GLN A 77 7.13 6.53 -15.18
N LEU A 78 5.83 6.42 -15.42
CA LEU A 78 4.82 7.18 -14.67
C LEU A 78 4.74 6.72 -13.21
N GLU A 79 4.93 5.44 -12.90
CA GLU A 79 5.02 4.93 -11.52
C GLU A 79 6.28 5.44 -10.79
N ALA A 80 7.40 5.58 -11.51
CA ALA A 80 8.63 6.14 -10.96
C ALA A 80 8.59 7.67 -10.80
N ASP A 81 7.59 8.36 -11.37
CA ASP A 81 7.47 9.83 -11.29
C ASP A 81 7.34 10.30 -9.83
N PRO A 82 8.26 11.13 -9.33
CA PRO A 82 8.20 11.65 -7.97
C PRO A 82 6.93 12.49 -7.69
N ASN A 83 6.32 13.09 -8.71
CA ASN A 83 5.06 13.82 -8.57
C ASN A 83 3.88 12.87 -8.33
N ARG A 84 3.90 11.68 -8.93
CA ARG A 84 2.88 10.64 -8.67
C ARG A 84 3.00 10.13 -7.24
N LYS A 85 4.22 9.88 -6.75
CA LYS A 85 4.45 9.52 -5.33
C LYS A 85 3.88 10.57 -4.37
N LYS A 86 4.07 11.87 -4.65
CA LYS A 86 3.48 12.96 -3.84
C LYS A 86 1.96 12.97 -3.91
N LEU A 87 1.38 12.74 -5.10
CA LEU A 87 -0.06 12.68 -5.27
C LEU A 87 -0.67 11.50 -4.50
N ASP A 88 -0.05 10.33 -4.56
CA ASP A 88 -0.49 9.14 -3.82
C ASP A 88 -0.42 9.36 -2.30
N GLN A 89 0.64 10.02 -1.83
CA GLN A 89 0.77 10.42 -0.42
C GLN A 89 -0.35 11.38 0.01
N GLU A 90 -0.65 12.40 -0.78
CA GLU A 90 -1.73 13.35 -0.46
C GLU A 90 -3.10 12.67 -0.52
N GLN A 91 -3.34 11.81 -1.51
CA GLN A 91 -4.59 11.05 -1.61
C GLN A 91 -4.78 10.10 -0.42
N MET A 92 -3.72 9.45 0.04
CA MET A 92 -3.73 8.62 1.24
C MET A 92 -4.03 9.47 2.50
N ARG A 93 -3.44 10.67 2.60
CA ARG A 93 -3.72 11.62 3.69
C ARG A 93 -5.19 12.05 3.69
N LEU A 94 -5.74 12.45 2.55
CA LEU A 94 -7.14 12.85 2.40
C LEU A 94 -8.11 11.71 2.73
N THR A 95 -7.79 10.49 2.29
CA THR A 95 -8.59 9.29 2.58
C THR A 95 -8.66 9.05 4.08
N ARG A 96 -7.53 9.19 4.78
CA ARG A 96 -7.46 9.04 6.23
C ARG A 96 -8.25 10.12 6.97
N ASP A 97 -8.10 11.38 6.57
CA ASP A 97 -8.87 12.49 7.14
C ASP A 97 -10.38 12.25 6.98
N TYR A 98 -10.79 11.69 5.84
CA TYR A 98 -12.18 11.34 5.58
C TYR A 98 -12.67 10.21 6.50
N ILE A 99 -11.90 9.12 6.63
CA ILE A 99 -12.21 8.00 7.53
C ILE A 99 -12.40 8.50 8.97
N SER A 100 -11.48 9.33 9.47
CA SER A 100 -11.57 9.90 10.82
C SER A 100 -12.84 10.75 11.03
N LYS A 101 -13.22 11.55 10.03
CA LYS A 101 -14.43 12.40 10.10
C LYS A 101 -15.73 11.61 10.09
N GLN A 102 -15.73 10.43 9.45
CA GLN A 102 -16.89 9.54 9.40
C GLN A 102 -16.99 8.62 10.63
N ASP A 103 -16.08 8.78 11.61
CA ASP A 103 -15.95 7.91 12.77
C ASP A 103 -15.68 6.44 12.41
N TRP A 104 -15.24 6.14 11.19
CA TRP A 104 -14.96 4.77 10.78
C TRP A 104 -13.73 4.20 11.50
N SER A 105 -13.74 2.89 11.72
CA SER A 105 -12.67 2.18 12.42
C SER A 105 -11.93 1.24 11.46
N ARG A 106 -10.91 0.54 11.96
CA ARG A 106 -10.17 -0.49 11.22
C ARG A 106 -10.27 -1.82 11.93
N CYS A 107 -10.47 -2.88 11.15
CA CYS A 107 -10.34 -4.24 11.67
C CYS A 107 -8.90 -4.44 12.20
N PRO A 108 -8.69 -4.88 13.46
CA PRO A 108 -7.35 -5.07 13.99
C PRO A 108 -6.56 -6.17 13.27
N GLY A 109 -7.26 -7.16 12.70
CA GLY A 109 -6.69 -8.25 11.91
C GLY A 109 -6.21 -7.80 10.53
N CYS A 110 -7.13 -7.49 9.62
CA CYS A 110 -6.79 -7.19 8.22
C CYS A 110 -6.68 -5.70 7.86
N LYS A 111 -6.92 -4.78 8.80
CA LYS A 111 -6.89 -3.31 8.61
C LYS A 111 -7.92 -2.74 7.63
N ALA A 112 -8.89 -3.56 7.19
CA ALA A 112 -10.03 -3.10 6.40
C ALA A 112 -10.80 -2.01 7.15
N ILE A 113 -11.29 -1.02 6.42
CA ILE A 113 -12.12 0.06 6.96
C ILE A 113 -13.50 -0.49 7.27
N VAL A 114 -13.96 -0.28 8.49
CA VAL A 114 -15.24 -0.77 8.99
C VAL A 114 -16.08 0.42 9.46
N GLN A 115 -17.35 0.42 9.05
CA GLN A 115 -18.33 1.39 9.53
C GLN A 115 -19.24 0.72 10.57
N LYS A 116 -19.50 1.43 11.66
CA LYS A 116 -20.58 1.05 12.58
C LYS A 116 -21.90 1.53 12.00
N THR A 117 -22.79 0.59 11.67
CA THR A 117 -24.12 0.90 11.11
C THR A 117 -25.09 1.29 12.22
N GLU A 118 -25.18 0.47 13.27
CA GLU A 118 -26.03 0.67 14.44
C GLU A 118 -25.62 -0.29 15.58
N GLY A 119 -26.20 -0.10 16.77
CA GLY A 119 -26.06 -1.05 17.87
C GLY A 119 -24.86 -0.82 18.80
N CYS A 120 -24.32 -1.92 19.31
CA CYS A 120 -23.34 -1.91 20.40
C CYS A 120 -21.90 -1.67 19.91
N ASN A 121 -20.95 -1.54 20.85
CA ASN A 121 -19.54 -1.30 20.57
C ASN A 121 -18.73 -2.59 20.30
N HIS A 122 -19.36 -3.75 20.33
CA HIS A 122 -18.78 -4.99 19.82
C HIS A 122 -19.03 -5.08 18.31
N MET A 123 -17.94 -5.12 17.54
CA MET A 123 -17.96 -5.25 16.08
C MET A 123 -17.55 -6.66 15.68
N THR A 124 -18.16 -7.16 14.61
CA THR A 124 -17.77 -8.41 13.94
C THR A 124 -17.42 -8.11 12.49
N HIS A 125 -16.22 -8.47 12.07
CA HIS A 125 -15.78 -8.39 10.68
C HIS A 125 -15.58 -9.79 10.11
N GLY A 126 -16.49 -10.23 9.24
CA GLY A 126 -16.43 -11.53 8.58
C GLY A 126 -15.49 -11.58 7.37
N ASN A 127 -15.13 -12.80 6.95
CA ASN A 127 -14.19 -13.06 5.86
C ASN A 127 -12.87 -12.29 6.02
N CYS A 128 -12.37 -12.21 7.25
CA CYS A 128 -11.13 -11.50 7.54
C CYS A 128 -9.92 -12.30 7.03
N ALA A 129 -8.98 -11.65 6.35
CA ALA A 129 -7.71 -12.28 5.95
C ALA A 129 -6.85 -12.72 7.14
N HIS A 130 -7.01 -12.05 8.29
CA HIS A 130 -6.34 -12.36 9.55
C HIS A 130 -7.37 -12.37 10.68
N PRO A 131 -8.22 -13.43 10.75
CA PRO A 131 -9.31 -13.47 11.71
C PRO A 131 -8.80 -13.65 13.14
N SER A 132 -9.52 -13.09 14.13
CA SER A 132 -9.28 -13.45 15.53
C SER A 132 -9.76 -14.87 15.84
N GLU A 133 -10.71 -15.37 15.04
CA GLU A 133 -11.27 -16.71 15.16
C GLU A 133 -11.17 -17.45 13.83
N SER A 134 -10.24 -18.40 13.76
CA SER A 134 -9.96 -19.14 12.53
C SER A 134 -11.10 -20.06 12.08
N GLU A 135 -11.96 -20.49 13.00
CA GLU A 135 -13.07 -21.40 12.68
C GLU A 135 -14.21 -20.68 11.96
N SER A 136 -14.51 -19.44 12.35
CA SER A 136 -15.58 -18.61 11.77
C SER A 136 -15.08 -17.66 10.68
N ASN A 137 -13.76 -17.48 10.55
CA ASN A 137 -13.13 -16.44 9.73
C ASN A 137 -13.58 -15.01 10.11
N GLU A 138 -13.91 -14.82 11.39
CA GLU A 138 -14.38 -13.55 11.92
C GLU A 138 -13.31 -12.87 12.77
N THR A 139 -13.39 -11.55 12.84
CA THR A 139 -12.66 -10.75 13.82
C THR A 139 -13.65 -10.02 14.70
N HIS A 140 -13.61 -10.30 16.00
CA HIS A 140 -14.39 -9.58 17.00
C HIS A 140 -13.51 -8.53 17.66
N PHE A 141 -13.98 -7.27 17.69
CA PHE A 141 -13.20 -6.19 18.26
C PHE A 141 -14.09 -5.08 18.81
N CYS A 142 -13.52 -4.27 19.69
CA CYS A 142 -14.18 -3.10 20.23
C CYS A 142 -14.11 -1.94 19.25
N TYR A 143 -15.25 -1.37 18.90
CA TYR A 143 -15.32 -0.17 18.06
C TYR A 143 -14.58 1.02 18.68
N CYS A 144 -14.68 1.18 20.01
CA CYS A 144 -14.17 2.37 20.70
C CYS A 144 -12.64 2.42 20.77
N CYS A 145 -11.98 1.28 20.95
CA CYS A 145 -10.53 1.22 21.14
C CYS A 145 -9.78 0.34 20.14
N GLY A 146 -10.49 -0.39 19.27
CA GLY A 146 -9.90 -1.26 18.25
C GLY A 146 -9.33 -2.58 18.76
N ASP A 147 -9.42 -2.87 20.06
CA ASP A 147 -8.88 -4.11 20.63
C ASP A 147 -9.68 -5.33 20.20
N VAL A 148 -8.96 -6.42 19.94
CA VAL A 148 -9.56 -7.75 19.73
C VAL A 148 -10.24 -8.21 21.01
N LEU A 149 -11.48 -8.67 20.86
CA LEU A 149 -12.30 -9.18 21.95
C LEU A 149 -12.25 -10.70 21.97
N THR A 150 -12.16 -11.28 23.16
CA THR A 150 -12.05 -12.72 23.36
C THR A 150 -13.14 -13.26 24.30
N GLY A 151 -13.15 -14.59 24.47
CA GLY A 151 -14.13 -15.30 25.28
C GLY A 151 -15.41 -15.65 24.52
N SER A 152 -16.23 -16.54 25.06
CA SER A 152 -17.43 -17.07 24.37
C SER A 152 -18.50 -16.04 24.05
N SER A 153 -18.45 -14.86 24.66
CA SER A 153 -19.37 -13.74 24.39
C SER A 153 -18.64 -12.52 23.82
N HIS A 154 -17.37 -12.67 23.43
CA HIS A 154 -16.50 -11.61 22.89
C HIS A 154 -16.60 -10.29 23.67
N ASN A 155 -16.54 -10.40 25.00
CA ASN A 155 -16.64 -9.27 25.92
C ASN A 155 -15.43 -9.16 26.85
N MET A 156 -14.39 -9.98 26.64
CA MET A 156 -13.16 -9.96 27.41
C MET A 156 -11.99 -9.38 26.63
N GLU A 157 -10.99 -8.90 27.36
CA GLU A 157 -9.70 -8.51 26.79
C GLU A 157 -8.88 -9.75 26.37
N SER A 158 -7.73 -9.53 25.72
CA SER A 158 -6.82 -10.60 25.29
C SER A 158 -6.24 -11.43 26.45
N ASP A 159 -6.29 -10.92 27.68
CA ASP A 159 -5.86 -11.64 28.88
C ASP A 159 -6.85 -12.73 29.31
N GLY A 160 -8.07 -12.75 28.76
CA GLY A 160 -9.13 -13.70 29.10
C GLY A 160 -9.65 -13.61 30.54
N THR A 161 -9.26 -12.58 31.30
CA THR A 161 -9.67 -12.41 32.72
C THR A 161 -10.39 -11.10 32.95
N THR A 162 -10.13 -10.10 32.13
CA THR A 162 -10.70 -8.77 32.31
C THR A 162 -11.89 -8.54 31.39
N LEU A 163 -13.02 -8.16 31.98
CA LEU A 163 -14.21 -7.75 31.25
C LEU A 163 -13.97 -6.39 30.58
N HIS A 164 -14.12 -6.34 29.26
CA HIS A 164 -13.84 -5.15 28.45
C HIS A 164 -14.95 -4.08 28.58
N PHE A 165 -16.20 -4.54 28.69
CA PHE A 165 -17.40 -3.70 28.83
C PHE A 165 -18.04 -3.89 30.21
N PRO A 166 -17.54 -3.23 31.28
CA PRO A 166 -18.06 -3.40 32.63
C PRO A 166 -19.55 -3.01 32.76
N ASP A 167 -19.98 -1.98 32.03
CA ASP A 167 -21.36 -1.48 32.02
C ASP A 167 -22.20 -2.01 30.84
N GLY A 168 -21.71 -3.04 30.15
CA GLY A 168 -22.36 -3.67 29.00
C GLY A 168 -21.93 -3.11 27.64
N VAL A 169 -22.10 -3.90 26.59
CA VAL A 169 -21.56 -3.65 25.22
C VAL A 169 -22.10 -2.37 24.55
N PHE A 170 -23.23 -1.82 25.01
CA PHE A 170 -23.80 -0.58 24.49
C PHE A 170 -23.19 0.68 25.12
N LYS A 171 -22.39 0.50 26.18
CA LYS A 171 -21.62 1.57 26.82
C LYS A 171 -20.19 1.56 26.29
N ASN A 172 -19.46 2.62 26.58
CA ASN A 172 -18.04 2.71 26.23
C ASN A 172 -17.27 1.57 26.90
N CYS A 173 -16.14 1.20 26.29
CA CYS A 173 -15.23 0.28 26.94
C CYS A 173 -14.42 0.99 28.01
N ARG A 174 -13.91 0.21 28.97
CA ARG A 174 -13.08 0.75 30.06
C ARG A 174 -11.85 1.54 29.61
N LYS A 175 -11.29 1.22 28.43
CA LYS A 175 -10.14 1.94 27.85
C LYS A 175 -10.52 3.29 27.26
N ALA A 176 -11.73 3.39 26.70
CA ALA A 176 -12.27 4.64 26.17
C ALA A 176 -12.78 5.56 27.28
N ASP A 177 -13.29 5.03 28.41
CA ASP A 177 -13.74 5.87 29.53
C ASP A 177 -12.59 6.48 30.35
N GLY A 178 -11.43 5.82 30.39
CA GLY A 178 -10.25 6.30 31.10
C GLY A 178 -9.41 7.34 30.35
N THR A 179 -9.68 7.56 29.06
CA THR A 179 -8.92 8.50 28.24
C THR A 179 -9.86 9.39 27.44
N ALA A 180 -9.72 10.71 27.57
CA ALA A 180 -10.40 11.70 26.74
C ALA A 180 -9.87 11.70 25.27
N LYS A 181 -9.66 10.52 24.68
CA LYS A 181 -9.28 10.36 23.28
C LYS A 181 -10.48 9.78 22.53
N LYS A 182 -11.40 10.67 22.12
CA LYS A 182 -12.22 10.42 20.94
C LYS A 182 -11.27 10.06 19.80
N HIS A 183 -11.41 8.87 19.21
CA HIS A 183 -11.05 8.40 17.86
C HIS A 183 -9.83 8.97 17.06
N GLU A 184 -9.03 9.89 17.59
CA GLU A 184 -8.07 10.69 16.82
C GLU A 184 -6.66 10.07 16.72
N ASN A 185 -6.36 8.99 17.43
CA ASN A 185 -4.96 8.53 17.56
C ASN A 185 -4.64 7.10 17.14
N ILE A 186 -5.59 6.32 16.60
CA ILE A 186 -5.24 4.97 16.10
C ILE A 186 -4.75 4.99 14.65
N LEU A 187 -5.12 6.03 13.89
CA LEU A 187 -4.67 6.13 12.51
C LEU A 187 -3.23 6.64 12.40
N THR A 188 -2.74 7.44 13.35
CA THR A 188 -1.47 8.18 13.24
C THR A 188 -0.18 7.43 13.49
N GLU A 189 -0.13 6.52 14.45
CA GLU A 189 1.16 6.17 15.03
C GLU A 189 1.93 5.02 14.34
N GLN A 190 1.30 4.26 13.43
CA GLN A 190 1.92 3.04 12.88
C GLN A 190 2.63 3.19 11.53
N PHE A 191 2.56 4.35 10.86
CA PHE A 191 3.24 4.58 9.57
C PHE A 191 4.45 5.52 9.66
N ASP A 192 4.43 6.49 10.58
CA ASP A 192 5.52 7.48 10.68
C ASP A 192 6.86 6.85 11.13
N THR A 193 6.81 5.68 11.77
CA THR A 193 8.03 4.98 12.23
C THR A 193 8.75 4.19 11.13
N GLU A 194 8.13 4.00 9.95
CA GLU A 194 8.75 3.31 8.81
C GLU A 194 9.33 4.27 7.76
N THR A 195 8.80 5.49 7.65
CA THR A 195 9.32 6.51 6.71
C THR A 195 10.57 7.23 7.21
N ASP A 196 10.77 7.36 8.53
CA ASP A 196 11.91 8.11 9.09
C ASP A 196 13.20 7.28 9.28
N LYS A 197 13.15 5.96 9.12
CA LYS A 197 14.33 5.08 9.27
C LYS A 197 15.13 4.86 7.99
N ILE A 198 14.68 5.39 6.85
CA ILE A 198 15.33 5.16 5.54
C ILE A 198 16.50 6.13 5.29
N THR A 199 16.67 7.20 6.09
CA THR A 199 17.66 8.26 5.78
C THR A 199 18.94 8.31 6.61
N THR A 200 19.25 7.39 7.54
CA THR A 200 20.46 7.57 8.38
C THR A 200 21.37 6.37 8.65
N GLU A 201 21.23 5.21 8.01
CA GLU A 201 22.17 4.10 8.23
C GLU A 201 22.72 3.55 6.89
N PRO A 202 24.03 3.66 6.61
CA PRO A 202 24.63 3.00 5.45
C PRO A 202 24.58 1.48 5.64
N SER A 203 23.71 0.82 4.88
CA SER A 203 23.53 -0.63 4.88
C SER A 203 24.86 -1.38 4.62
N PRO A 204 25.14 -2.48 5.35
CA PRO A 204 26.41 -3.17 5.27
C PRO A 204 26.60 -3.83 3.90
N ARG A 205 27.66 -3.39 3.21
CA ARG A 205 28.16 -4.00 1.98
C ARG A 205 28.38 -5.50 2.20
N GLY A 206 27.74 -6.31 1.35
CA GLY A 206 28.17 -7.68 1.11
C GLY A 206 27.04 -8.70 1.17
N ARG A 207 26.35 -8.89 0.04
CA ARG A 207 25.93 -10.24 -0.35
C ARG A 207 26.52 -10.56 -1.70
N LYS A 208 27.39 -11.56 -1.67
CA LYS A 208 28.05 -12.17 -2.81
C LYS A 208 26.99 -12.54 -3.85
N SER A 209 27.32 -12.26 -5.10
CA SER A 209 26.69 -12.79 -6.31
C SER A 209 26.58 -14.31 -6.23
N GLY A 210 25.48 -14.79 -5.67
CA GLY A 210 25.06 -16.19 -5.76
C GLY A 210 24.26 -16.35 -7.04
N ASN A 211 24.69 -17.27 -7.91
CA ASN A 211 23.99 -17.70 -9.12
C ASN A 211 22.50 -17.95 -8.85
N CYS A 212 21.64 -16.96 -9.16
CA CYS A 212 20.19 -17.11 -9.07
C CYS A 212 19.59 -17.71 -10.37
N CYS A 213 20.40 -17.81 -11.43
CA CYS A 213 19.99 -18.33 -12.73
C CYS A 213 20.97 -19.43 -13.19
N GLN A 214 20.82 -20.64 -12.66
CA GLN A 214 21.31 -21.85 -13.31
C GLN A 214 20.12 -22.81 -13.44
N MET A 215 19.64 -22.96 -14.66
CA MET A 215 18.97 -24.18 -15.13
C MET A 215 20.05 -25.20 -15.52
#